data_AF-A0A5J6SM81-F1
#
_entry.id   AF-A0A5J6SM81-F1
#
_cell.length_a   1.000
_cell.length_b   1.000
_cell.length_c   1.000
_cell.angle_alpha   90.00
_cell.angle_beta   90.00
_cell.angle_gamma   90.00
#
_symmetry.space_group_name_H-M   'P 1'
#
loop_
_entity.id
_entity.type
_entity.pdbx_description
1 polymer ?
#
loop_
_entity_poly.entity_id
_entity_poly.type
_entity_poly.pdbx_seq_one_letter_code
_entity_poly.pdbx_strand_id
1 'polypeptide(L)'
;MQNKIKIIISISLILVVSYLINIALKDDIKEIEKAVYSLNQPFTKIAYIKLLDNNQAIVFYEHDSANIDYFGNIRLKKNIFGWKLGNGSSSQTANDHKLGWSFSNLKYDFSKYTDVLSGKILDSEIKEVFVVSKNNKGYQAKIVKYNNGERFWYLITDGEELPGSTITGLSIDGKIIEEIKM
;
A
#
# COMPACT_ATOMS: atom_id res chain seq x y z
N MET A 1 39.42 37.09 12.86
CA MET A 1 38.05 36.78 12.35
C MET A 1 38.02 35.58 11.41
N GLN A 2 38.91 35.50 10.40
CA GLN A 2 38.92 34.41 9.42
C GLN A 2 38.98 32.99 10.03
N ASN A 3 39.78 32.76 11.07
CA ASN A 3 39.89 31.43 11.69
C ASN A 3 38.59 31.00 12.39
N LYS A 4 37.84 31.94 13.01
CA LYS A 4 36.54 31.64 13.63
C LYS A 4 35.48 31.29 12.57
N ILE A 5 35.50 31.98 11.43
CA ILE A 5 34.59 31.72 10.30
C ILE A 5 34.87 30.34 9.68
N LYS A 6 36.16 29.98 9.48
CA LYS A 6 36.55 28.64 8.98
C LYS A 6 36.08 27.50 9.90
N ILE A 7 36.17 27.71 11.22
CA ILE A 7 35.70 26.73 12.22
C ILE A 7 34.18 26.56 12.13
N ILE A 8 33.42 27.65 12.07
CA ILE A 8 31.94 27.60 11.96
C ILE A 8 31.52 26.87 10.68
N ILE A 9 32.14 27.19 9.53
CA ILE A 9 31.85 26.53 8.26
C ILE A 9 32.15 25.03 8.33
N SER A 10 33.26 24.64 8.95
CA SER A 10 33.65 23.24 9.10
C SER A 10 32.66 22.46 9.96
N ILE A 11 32.21 23.05 11.08
CA ILE A 11 31.21 22.44 11.97
C ILE A 11 29.87 22.29 11.23
N SER A 12 29.41 23.34 10.53
CA SER A 12 28.19 23.28 9.74
C SER A 12 28.25 22.20 8.66
N LEU A 13 29.40 22.07 7.96
CA LEU A 13 29.59 21.04 6.95
C LEU A 13 29.53 19.64 7.55
N ILE A 14 30.19 19.43 8.70
CA ILE A 14 30.14 18.14 9.42
C ILE A 14 28.70 17.82 9.81
N LEU A 15 27.95 18.78 10.38
CA LEU A 15 26.55 18.56 10.75
C LEU A 15 25.68 18.20 9.55
N VAL A 16 25.87 18.87 8.41
CA VAL A 16 25.16 18.55 7.16
C VAL A 16 25.52 17.16 6.65
N VAL A 17 26.80 16.81 6.61
CA VAL A 17 27.26 15.48 6.15
C VAL A 17 26.76 14.37 7.07
N SER A 18 26.86 14.55 8.39
CA SER A 18 26.31 13.60 9.37
C SER A 18 24.81 13.44 9.24
N TYR A 19 24.07 14.53 8.98
CA TYR A 19 22.63 14.48 8.72
C TYR A 19 22.30 13.71 7.44
N LEU A 20 23.04 13.94 6.35
CA LEU A 20 22.86 13.23 5.08
C LEU A 20 23.18 11.73 5.19
N ILE A 21 24.25 11.37 5.92
CA ILE A 21 24.61 9.96 6.20
C ILE A 21 23.49 9.28 7.00
N ASN A 22 22.95 9.96 8.02
CA ASN A 22 21.86 9.42 8.84
C ASN A 22 20.59 9.18 7.98
N ILE A 23 20.25 10.09 7.06
CA ILE A 23 19.15 9.88 6.11
C ILE A 23 19.41 8.69 5.18
N ALA A 24 20.63 8.54 4.66
CA ALA A 24 20.98 7.48 3.73
C ALA A 24 20.99 6.09 4.38
N LEU A 25 21.28 6.00 5.69
CA LEU A 25 21.31 4.75 6.45
C LEU A 25 19.97 4.34 7.04
N LYS A 26 18.92 5.17 6.92
CA LYS A 26 17.59 4.84 7.43
C LYS A 26 16.97 3.69 6.64
N ASP A 27 16.46 2.71 7.38
CA ASP A 27 15.66 1.62 6.84
C ASP A 27 14.27 2.15 6.43
N ASP A 28 14.03 2.18 5.13
CA ASP A 28 12.79 2.71 4.55
C ASP A 28 11.55 1.98 5.07
N ILE A 29 11.65 0.67 5.32
CA ILE A 29 10.53 -0.12 5.84
C ILE A 29 10.15 0.37 7.24
N LYS A 30 11.12 0.55 8.13
CA LYS A 30 10.86 1.02 9.51
C LYS A 30 10.31 2.45 9.56
N GLU A 31 10.78 3.32 8.68
CA GLU A 31 10.26 4.69 8.60
C GLU A 31 8.83 4.74 8.04
N ILE A 32 8.52 3.88 7.07
CA ILE A 32 7.15 3.71 6.56
C ILE A 32 6.24 3.17 7.66
N GLU A 33 6.66 2.13 8.39
CA GLU A 33 5.90 1.59 9.52
C GLU A 33 5.61 2.67 10.55
N LYS A 34 6.62 3.43 10.95
CA LYS A 34 6.48 4.56 11.88
C LYS A 34 5.50 5.61 11.36
N ALA A 35 5.55 5.95 10.07
CA ALA A 35 4.62 6.88 9.46
C ALA A 35 3.18 6.35 9.52
N VAL A 36 2.95 5.07 9.21
CA VAL A 36 1.61 4.46 9.25
C VAL A 36 1.08 4.40 10.67
N TYR A 37 1.89 3.98 11.65
CA TYR A 37 1.46 3.96 13.05
C TYR A 37 1.16 5.37 13.63
N SER A 38 1.64 6.44 13.00
CA SER A 38 1.31 7.81 13.41
C SER A 38 -0.14 8.22 13.10
N LEU A 39 -0.88 7.42 12.32
CA LEU A 39 -2.32 7.59 12.12
C LEU A 39 -3.13 7.48 13.41
N ASN A 40 -2.57 6.85 14.47
CA ASN A 40 -3.24 6.60 15.74
C ASN A 40 -4.61 5.91 15.61
N GLN A 41 -4.79 5.09 14.57
CA GLN A 41 -5.97 4.26 14.42
C GLN A 41 -5.88 3.05 15.37
N PRO A 42 -6.98 2.69 16.07
CA PRO A 42 -6.99 1.54 16.96
C PRO A 42 -6.61 0.25 16.22
N PHE A 43 -5.80 -0.58 16.88
CA PHE A 43 -5.41 -1.91 16.39
C PHE A 43 -4.86 -1.94 14.96
N THR A 44 -4.20 -0.86 14.53
CA THR A 44 -3.57 -0.80 13.20
C THR A 44 -2.57 -1.93 13.02
N LYS A 45 -2.72 -2.73 11.97
CA LYS A 45 -1.79 -3.80 11.58
C LYS A 45 -1.38 -3.61 10.14
N ILE A 46 -0.08 -3.56 9.88
CA ILE A 46 0.44 -3.49 8.52
C ILE A 46 0.45 -4.91 7.94
N ALA A 47 -0.34 -5.14 6.88
CA ALA A 47 -0.41 -6.42 6.19
C ALA A 47 0.76 -6.58 5.20
N TYR A 48 1.08 -5.52 4.47
CA TYR A 48 2.16 -5.54 3.47
C TYR A 48 2.58 -4.13 3.05
N ILE A 49 3.88 -3.95 2.83
CA ILE A 49 4.46 -2.72 2.30
C ILE A 49 4.94 -3.00 0.88
N LYS A 50 4.28 -2.37 -0.10
CA LYS A 50 4.73 -2.36 -1.48
C LYS A 50 5.54 -1.10 -1.73
N LEU A 51 6.86 -1.23 -1.67
CA LEU A 51 7.75 -0.23 -2.27
C LEU A 51 7.49 -0.22 -3.79
N LEU A 52 7.21 0.97 -4.29
CA LEU A 52 7.16 1.28 -5.71
C LEU A 52 8.52 1.87 -6.08
N ASP A 53 8.60 2.78 -7.05
CA ASP A 53 9.84 3.51 -7.34
C ASP A 53 10.50 4.05 -6.05
N ASN A 54 11.81 4.32 -6.05
CA ASN A 54 12.65 4.57 -4.85
C ASN A 54 12.14 5.59 -3.80
N ASN A 55 11.10 6.38 -4.12
CA ASN A 55 10.55 7.41 -3.24
C ASN A 55 9.04 7.25 -2.99
N GLN A 56 8.45 6.10 -3.28
CA GLN A 56 7.01 5.89 -3.29
C GLN A 56 6.65 4.51 -2.75
N ALA A 57 5.56 4.43 -1.99
CA ALA A 57 5.09 3.18 -1.41
C ALA A 57 3.56 3.16 -1.28
N ILE A 58 3.00 1.96 -1.29
CA ILE A 58 1.63 1.68 -0.88
C ILE A 58 1.70 0.70 0.28
N VAL A 59 1.05 1.03 1.38
CA VAL A 59 0.92 0.15 2.55
C VAL A 59 -0.49 -0.36 2.61
N PHE A 60 -0.64 -1.67 2.63
CA PHE A 60 -1.90 -2.35 2.91
C PHE A 60 -1.97 -2.62 4.39
N TYR A 61 -3.07 -2.23 5.02
CA TYR A 61 -3.22 -2.29 6.46
C TYR A 61 -4.65 -2.63 6.86
N GLU A 62 -4.76 -3.13 8.08
CA GLU A 62 -6.01 -3.35 8.79
C GLU A 62 -6.09 -2.39 9.96
N HIS A 63 -7.31 -2.02 10.33
CA HIS A 63 -7.60 -1.36 11.58
C HIS A 63 -8.99 -1.75 12.05
N ASP A 64 -9.22 -1.63 13.36
CA ASP A 64 -10.51 -1.97 13.95
C ASP A 64 -11.16 -0.68 14.45
N SER A 65 -12.44 -0.51 14.15
CA SER A 65 -13.24 0.60 14.69
C SER A 65 -14.57 0.06 15.18
N ALA A 66 -14.86 0.21 16.48
CA ALA A 66 -16.09 -0.27 17.10
C ALA A 66 -16.41 -1.76 16.85
N ASN A 67 -15.39 -2.63 16.91
CA ASN A 67 -15.47 -4.08 16.61
C ASN A 67 -15.86 -4.41 15.16
N ILE A 68 -15.58 -3.47 14.24
CA ILE A 68 -15.72 -3.67 12.80
C ILE A 68 -14.32 -3.66 12.21
N ASP A 69 -13.99 -4.71 11.47
CA ASP A 69 -12.70 -4.87 10.80
C ASP A 69 -12.70 -4.06 9.50
N TYR A 70 -11.66 -3.27 9.29
CA TYR A 70 -11.44 -2.53 8.06
C TYR A 70 -10.16 -3.01 7.39
N PHE A 71 -10.21 -3.09 6.06
CA PHE A 71 -9.02 -3.32 5.24
C PHE A 71 -8.85 -2.16 4.27
N GLY A 72 -7.62 -1.67 4.15
CA GLY A 72 -7.34 -0.49 3.37
C GLY A 72 -5.94 -0.42 2.83
N ASN A 73 -5.69 0.64 2.09
CA ASN A 73 -4.37 1.02 1.66
C ASN A 73 -4.12 2.51 1.93
N ILE A 74 -2.87 2.84 2.21
CA ILE A 74 -2.40 4.22 2.32
C ILE A 74 -1.14 4.40 1.50
N ARG A 75 -1.05 5.56 0.84
CA ARG A 75 0.07 5.91 -0.04
C ARG A 75 1.10 6.68 0.76
N LEU A 76 2.38 6.47 0.46
CA LEU A 76 3.46 7.24 1.05
C LEU A 76 4.43 7.73 -0.01
N LYS A 77 4.99 8.93 0.25
CA LYS A 77 6.02 9.54 -0.59
C LYS A 77 7.19 10.00 0.27
N LYS A 78 8.40 9.63 -0.15
CA LYS A 78 9.67 10.05 0.46
C LYS A 78 10.02 11.47 0.00
N ASN A 79 10.39 12.32 0.95
CA ASN A 79 11.01 13.62 0.69
C ASN A 79 12.29 13.76 1.55
N ILE A 80 12.91 14.93 1.51
CA ILE A 80 14.16 15.22 2.25
C ILE A 80 14.05 15.07 3.79
N PHE A 81 12.82 15.03 4.33
CA PHE A 81 12.53 14.85 5.75
C PHE A 81 12.07 13.43 6.10
N GLY A 82 12.02 12.51 5.12
CA GLY A 82 11.58 11.13 5.30
C GLY A 82 10.26 10.82 4.59
N TRP A 83 9.63 9.71 5.01
CA TRP A 83 8.36 9.25 4.45
C TRP A 83 7.18 10.05 5.01
N LYS A 84 6.32 10.54 4.11
CA LYS A 84 5.07 11.20 4.49
C LYS A 84 3.88 10.42 3.97
N LEU A 85 2.83 10.39 4.79
CA LEU A 85 1.52 9.86 4.42
C LEU A 85 0.88 10.74 3.35
N GLY A 86 0.29 10.09 2.36
CA GLY A 86 -0.58 10.68 1.36
C GLY A 86 -2.01 10.19 1.53
N ASN A 87 -2.75 10.18 0.44
CA ASN A 87 -4.12 9.71 0.45
C ASN A 87 -4.20 8.21 0.77
N GLY A 88 -5.28 7.80 1.42
CA GLY A 88 -5.57 6.40 1.70
C GLY A 88 -7.07 6.17 1.64
N SER A 89 -7.46 4.90 1.59
CA SER A 89 -8.84 4.48 1.77
C SER A 89 -8.87 3.16 2.51
N SER A 90 -9.93 2.95 3.28
CA SER A 90 -10.23 1.66 3.89
C SER A 90 -11.73 1.44 3.80
N SER A 91 -12.13 0.21 3.54
CA SER A 91 -13.53 -0.21 3.57
C SER A 91 -13.73 -1.24 4.67
N GLN A 92 -14.96 -1.31 5.16
CA GLN A 92 -15.35 -2.38 6.06
C GLN A 92 -15.16 -3.73 5.36
N THR A 93 -14.57 -4.68 6.07
CA THR A 93 -14.49 -6.07 5.64
C THR A 93 -15.84 -6.71 5.94
N ALA A 94 -16.75 -6.70 4.96
CA ALA A 94 -18.07 -7.26 5.14
C ALA A 94 -18.00 -8.81 5.11
N ASN A 95 -18.62 -9.46 6.10
CA ASN A 95 -18.58 -10.92 6.27
C ASN A 95 -19.55 -11.68 5.34
N ASP A 96 -20.36 -10.96 4.57
CA ASP A 96 -21.30 -11.51 3.59
C ASP A 96 -20.64 -11.85 2.25
N HIS A 97 -19.39 -11.40 2.04
CA HIS A 97 -18.59 -11.68 0.85
C HIS A 97 -17.45 -12.66 1.16
N LYS A 98 -17.07 -13.47 0.18
CA LYS A 98 -15.92 -14.39 0.26
C LYS A 98 -14.61 -13.70 -0.14
N LEU A 99 -14.73 -12.61 -0.88
CA LEU A 99 -13.67 -11.79 -1.43
C LEU A 99 -14.01 -10.32 -1.19
N GLY A 100 -13.23 -9.63 -0.37
CA GLY A 100 -13.33 -8.18 -0.21
C GLY A 100 -12.72 -7.43 -1.40
N TRP A 101 -13.13 -6.19 -1.59
CA TRP A 101 -12.55 -5.29 -2.59
C TRP A 101 -12.63 -3.82 -2.14
N SER A 102 -11.70 -3.04 -2.66
CA SER A 102 -11.64 -1.58 -2.54
C SER A 102 -10.89 -1.03 -3.75
N PHE A 103 -11.22 0.20 -4.11
CA PHE A 103 -10.61 0.92 -5.22
C PHE A 103 -9.95 2.20 -4.75
N SER A 104 -8.81 2.53 -5.34
CA SER A 104 -8.21 3.85 -5.22
C SER A 104 -7.57 4.28 -6.53
N ASN A 105 -7.91 5.49 -6.96
CA ASN A 105 -7.27 6.15 -8.09
C ASN A 105 -5.89 6.65 -7.65
N LEU A 106 -4.84 6.21 -8.34
CA LEU A 106 -3.44 6.52 -8.06
C LEU A 106 -2.89 7.70 -8.88
N LYS A 107 -3.59 8.16 -9.92
CA LYS A 107 -3.09 9.18 -10.88
C LYS A 107 -2.65 10.49 -10.23
N TYR A 108 -3.24 10.86 -9.09
CA TYR A 108 -2.89 12.09 -8.38
C TYR A 108 -1.62 11.97 -7.52
N ASP A 109 -1.24 10.76 -7.14
CA ASP A 109 -0.12 10.49 -6.22
C ASP A 109 1.09 9.86 -6.94
N PHE A 110 0.85 9.19 -8.07
CA PHE A 110 1.84 8.47 -8.86
C PHE A 110 1.75 8.86 -10.33
N SER A 111 2.89 9.19 -10.95
CA SER A 111 2.94 9.55 -12.38
C SER A 111 2.81 8.34 -13.30
N LYS A 112 3.17 7.16 -12.80
CA LYS A 112 3.19 5.90 -13.56
C LYS A 112 1.93 5.06 -13.34
N TYR A 113 1.43 4.99 -12.11
CA TYR A 113 0.35 4.09 -11.77
C TYR A 113 -1.00 4.78 -11.87
N THR A 114 -1.98 4.10 -12.47
CA THR A 114 -3.32 4.64 -12.69
C THR A 114 -4.25 4.30 -11.54
N ASP A 115 -4.36 3.03 -11.20
CA ASP A 115 -5.32 2.55 -10.20
C ASP A 115 -4.74 1.43 -9.33
N VAL A 116 -5.35 1.25 -8.15
CA VAL A 116 -5.19 0.05 -7.31
C VAL A 116 -6.54 -0.53 -6.95
N LEU A 117 -6.65 -1.85 -7.09
CA LEU A 117 -7.68 -2.67 -6.46
C LEU A 117 -7.04 -3.55 -5.40
N SER A 118 -7.73 -3.75 -4.29
CA SER A 118 -7.26 -4.64 -3.23
C SER A 118 -8.39 -5.13 -2.33
N GLY A 119 -8.21 -6.25 -1.65
CA GLY A 119 -9.13 -6.66 -0.58
C GLY A 119 -8.74 -7.97 0.09
N LYS A 120 -9.36 -8.28 1.23
CA LYS A 120 -9.14 -9.54 1.95
C LYS A 120 -9.74 -10.72 1.20
N ILE A 121 -9.12 -11.89 1.34
CA ILE A 121 -9.66 -13.16 0.86
C ILE A 121 -10.14 -13.93 2.09
N LEU A 122 -11.46 -14.04 2.23
CA LEU A 122 -12.10 -14.67 3.39
C LEU A 122 -12.37 -16.16 3.15
N ASP A 123 -12.63 -16.57 1.90
CA ASP A 123 -12.79 -17.98 1.55
C ASP A 123 -11.43 -18.65 1.23
N SER A 124 -11.13 -19.73 1.94
CA SER A 124 -9.88 -20.48 1.81
C SER A 124 -9.72 -21.18 0.46
N GLU A 125 -10.83 -21.45 -0.26
CA GLU A 125 -10.84 -22.11 -1.56
C GLU A 125 -10.33 -21.19 -2.68
N ILE A 126 -10.45 -19.86 -2.52
CA ILE A 126 -9.95 -18.89 -3.49
C ILE A 126 -8.42 -18.97 -3.54
N LYS A 127 -7.86 -19.42 -4.66
CA LYS A 127 -6.41 -19.52 -4.90
C LYS A 127 -5.89 -18.47 -5.86
N GLU A 128 -6.78 -17.91 -6.69
CA GLU A 128 -6.44 -16.87 -7.65
C GLU A 128 -7.51 -15.78 -7.64
N VAL A 129 -7.12 -14.56 -7.96
CA VAL A 129 -8.04 -13.45 -8.21
C VAL A 129 -7.73 -12.89 -9.58
N PHE A 130 -8.74 -12.85 -10.44
CA PHE A 130 -8.64 -12.33 -11.79
C PHE A 130 -9.51 -11.10 -11.94
N VAL A 131 -9.01 -10.08 -12.65
CA VAL A 131 -9.73 -8.83 -12.87
C VAL A 131 -9.82 -8.58 -14.36
N VAL A 132 -11.03 -8.41 -14.87
CA VAL A 132 -11.29 -8.02 -16.26
C VAL A 132 -11.71 -6.57 -16.29
N SER A 133 -10.94 -5.71 -16.94
CA SER A 133 -11.28 -4.29 -17.09
C SER A 133 -12.50 -4.10 -18.01
N LYS A 134 -13.10 -2.90 -17.98
CA LYS A 134 -14.18 -2.52 -18.91
C LYS A 134 -13.80 -2.69 -20.40
N ASN A 135 -12.50 -2.69 -20.71
CA ASN A 135 -11.96 -2.89 -22.05
C ASN A 135 -11.66 -4.37 -22.37
N ASN A 136 -12.19 -5.30 -21.57
CA ASN A 136 -11.98 -6.75 -21.70
C ASN A 136 -10.52 -7.20 -21.57
N LYS A 137 -9.66 -6.40 -20.92
CA LYS A 137 -8.29 -6.83 -20.59
C LYS A 137 -8.28 -7.55 -19.25
N GLY A 138 -7.75 -8.76 -19.24
CA GLY A 138 -7.64 -9.59 -18.06
C GLY A 138 -6.30 -9.42 -17.34
N TYR A 139 -6.35 -9.36 -16.01
CA TYR A 139 -5.18 -9.21 -15.13
C TYR A 139 -5.28 -10.21 -13.98
N GLN A 140 -4.20 -10.96 -13.75
CA GLN A 140 -4.08 -11.77 -12.54
C GLN A 140 -3.58 -10.87 -11.40
N ALA A 141 -4.36 -10.79 -10.32
CA ALA A 141 -3.98 -10.04 -9.14
C ALA A 141 -2.96 -10.83 -8.30
N LYS A 142 -2.16 -10.11 -7.52
CA LYS A 142 -1.20 -10.72 -6.60
C LYS A 142 -1.84 -11.00 -5.27
N ILE A 143 -1.69 -12.23 -4.77
CA ILE A 143 -2.11 -12.63 -3.43
C ILE A 143 -0.90 -12.60 -2.49
N VAL A 144 -1.10 -12.03 -1.31
CA VAL A 144 -0.10 -11.96 -0.24
C VAL A 144 -0.67 -12.65 0.99
N LYS A 145 0.15 -13.52 1.59
CA LYS A 145 -0.12 -14.12 2.90
C LYS A 145 0.56 -13.28 3.97
N TYR A 146 -0.16 -13.00 5.05
CA TYR A 146 0.33 -12.28 6.22
C TYR A 146 -0.30 -12.90 7.48
N ASN A 147 0.12 -12.47 8.66
CA ASN A 147 -0.47 -12.80 9.97
C ASN A 147 -1.16 -14.17 10.08
N ASN A 148 -0.41 -15.22 10.45
CA ASN A 148 -0.97 -16.54 10.74
C ASN A 148 -1.86 -17.15 9.64
N GLY A 149 -1.62 -16.80 8.38
CA GLY A 149 -2.30 -17.41 7.22
C GLY A 149 -3.44 -16.59 6.66
N GLU A 150 -3.69 -15.38 7.18
CA GLU A 150 -4.54 -14.40 6.52
C GLU A 150 -4.01 -14.05 5.13
N ARG A 151 -4.94 -13.66 4.25
CA ARG A 151 -4.63 -13.42 2.84
C ARG A 151 -5.38 -12.20 2.34
N PHE A 152 -4.69 -11.41 1.53
CA PHE A 152 -5.31 -10.35 0.75
C PHE A 152 -4.78 -10.40 -0.67
N TRP A 153 -5.49 -9.77 -1.59
CA TRP A 153 -5.09 -9.61 -2.97
C TRP A 153 -4.95 -8.13 -3.32
N TYR A 154 -4.11 -7.83 -4.31
CA TYR A 154 -4.05 -6.52 -4.90
C TYR A 154 -3.67 -6.56 -6.39
N LEU A 155 -4.12 -5.55 -7.12
CA LEU A 155 -3.75 -5.27 -8.50
C LEU A 155 -3.43 -3.78 -8.62
N ILE A 156 -2.27 -3.44 -9.17
CA ILE A 156 -1.87 -2.06 -9.48
C ILE A 156 -1.67 -1.99 -11.00
N THR A 157 -2.31 -1.02 -11.66
CA THR A 157 -2.21 -0.84 -13.12
C THR A 157 -1.38 0.38 -13.50
N ASP A 158 -0.84 0.34 -14.72
CA ASP A 158 -0.14 1.41 -15.41
C ASP A 158 -0.85 1.61 -16.76
N GLY A 159 -1.64 2.68 -16.87
CA GLY A 159 -2.37 3.05 -18.07
C GLY A 159 -3.76 2.42 -18.25
N GLU A 160 -4.14 1.42 -17.46
CA GLU A 160 -5.49 0.82 -17.51
C GLU A 160 -6.37 1.35 -16.36
N GLU A 161 -7.60 1.73 -16.70
CA GLU A 161 -8.62 2.14 -15.74
C GLU A 161 -9.42 0.93 -15.25
N LEU A 162 -9.53 0.79 -13.92
CA LEU A 162 -10.21 -0.31 -13.25
C LEU A 162 -11.69 -0.04 -12.84
N PRO A 163 -12.25 1.18 -12.83
CA PRO A 163 -13.69 1.36 -12.68
C PRO A 163 -14.49 0.64 -13.77
N GLY A 164 -15.57 -0.06 -13.39
CA GLY A 164 -16.34 -0.90 -14.31
C GLY A 164 -15.72 -2.28 -14.56
N SER A 165 -14.76 -2.71 -13.74
CA SER A 165 -14.14 -4.03 -13.86
C SER A 165 -15.00 -5.14 -13.24
N THR A 166 -14.76 -6.36 -13.67
CA THR A 166 -15.26 -7.57 -13.03
C THR A 166 -14.11 -8.25 -12.29
N ILE A 167 -14.30 -8.52 -11.00
CA ILE A 167 -13.35 -9.22 -10.15
C ILE A 167 -13.86 -10.64 -9.92
N THR A 168 -13.03 -11.64 -10.14
CA THR A 168 -13.39 -13.05 -10.00
C THR A 168 -12.42 -13.76 -9.07
N GLY A 169 -12.93 -14.33 -7.98
CA GLY A 169 -12.20 -15.24 -7.12
C GLY A 169 -12.30 -16.67 -7.64
N LEU A 170 -11.16 -17.30 -7.91
CA LEU A 170 -11.08 -18.62 -8.54
C LEU A 170 -10.48 -19.66 -7.59
N SER A 171 -11.02 -20.86 -7.63
CA SER A 171 -10.47 -22.08 -7.04
C SER A 171 -9.22 -22.56 -7.80
N ILE A 172 -8.46 -23.50 -7.21
CA ILE A 172 -7.28 -24.12 -7.86
C ILE A 172 -7.61 -24.85 -9.17
N ASP A 173 -8.85 -25.32 -9.33
CA ASP A 173 -9.33 -25.98 -10.55
C ASP A 173 -9.95 -24.99 -11.56
N GLY A 174 -9.89 -23.69 -11.29
CA GLY A 174 -10.45 -22.63 -12.12
C GLY A 174 -11.95 -22.40 -11.95
N LYS A 175 -12.63 -23.04 -10.99
CA LYS A 175 -14.03 -22.72 -10.68
C LYS A 175 -14.16 -21.32 -10.09
N ILE A 176 -15.20 -20.61 -10.50
CA ILE A 176 -15.59 -19.32 -9.93
C ILE A 176 -16.22 -19.56 -8.56
N ILE A 177 -15.62 -18.98 -7.51
CA ILE A 177 -16.13 -18.98 -6.14
C ILE A 177 -16.96 -17.74 -5.88
N GLU A 178 -16.52 -16.59 -6.38
CA GLU A 178 -17.25 -15.32 -6.29
C GLU A 178 -16.91 -14.43 -7.50
N GLU A 179 -17.90 -13.67 -7.95
CA GLU A 179 -17.76 -12.66 -9.00
C GLU A 179 -18.37 -11.34 -8.51
N ILE A 180 -17.64 -10.25 -8.65
CA ILE A 180 -18.04 -8.90 -8.24
C ILE A 180 -17.95 -7.99 -9.45
N LYS A 181 -19.00 -7.21 -9.70
CA LYS A 181 -19.05 -6.19 -10.76
C LYS A 181 -18.99 -4.81 -10.11
N MET A 182 -17.96 -4.06 -10.47
CA MET A 182 -17.70 -2.70 -9.96
C MET A 182 -18.35 -1.60 -10.81
#